data_AF-A0A5C4P4U1-F1
#
_entry.id   AF-A0A5C4P4U1-F1
#
_cell.length_a   1.000
_cell.length_b   1.000
_cell.length_c   1.000
_cell.angle_alpha   90.00
_cell.angle_beta   90.00
_cell.angle_gamma   90.00
#
_symmetry.space_group_name_H-M   'P 1'
#
loop_
_entity.id
_entity.type
_entity.pdbx_description
1 polymer ?
#
loop_
_entity_poly.entity_id
_entity_poly.type
_entity_poly.pdbx_seq_one_letter_code
_entity_poly.pdbx_strand_id
1 'polypeptide(L)'
;MLVSTTTKKILPIAFGIALLLGCNATSQHAQQLDTNNADEVGRQTAISLTARYYKKVADCGPTSPAYLCSGVLFRGTQPSASYYFWNPSHFSVASGGVSFSYLREDSKYISLTYGYNNGFFFHAYNDSKQALKPEILCSFPVDGWTFERDDKGCGQYRTFPGTSRECQSQGITTATQWLTHFQSVASAQRPHHQCGFNVRASLGTASASAFHASLEARTLGNGDPAIGPVQNEVRVATWAQNAGRDLPIEALFYTAGGLLGAQQYQRDFYAETDRWLPIILLTLPTTTTGDATFVYRSADQAFLLGGPLSIDRTPLAVDGFRIFASWPATGADAPGNTVTRRAAGGTPPYRYTSSNTQVATVTANGQVTGFRRGNAVITVSDSSTPAQSATYTAQVSNTWLLGIVVPGTFTSLAAFHQWLRTVGGYLINSSGQLQTLESLYARPFPLPRGRYWLGEHGGTCPAGYYTYYHAENTHGIACALPGESSVSGALYVVPY
;
A
#
# COMPACT_ATOMS: atom_id res chain seq x y z
N MET A 1 -20.47 6.49 -88.59
CA MET A 1 -21.69 5.71 -88.94
C MET A 1 -22.44 5.46 -87.65
N LEU A 2 -23.51 6.24 -87.44
CA LEU A 2 -24.91 5.80 -87.29
C LEU A 2 -25.21 5.20 -85.90
N VAL A 3 -25.88 5.96 -85.03
CA VAL A 3 -27.35 5.88 -84.70
C VAL A 3 -27.58 4.80 -83.63
N SER A 4 -28.40 4.90 -82.57
CA SER A 4 -29.29 5.89 -81.97
C SER A 4 -29.91 5.23 -80.72
N THR A 5 -30.33 6.03 -79.72
CA THR A 5 -31.54 5.94 -78.84
C THR A 5 -32.19 4.55 -78.56
N THR A 6 -32.73 4.15 -77.39
CA THR A 6 -33.54 4.86 -76.37
C THR A 6 -34.06 3.86 -75.29
N THR A 7 -34.25 4.36 -74.06
CA THR A 7 -35.28 4.04 -73.02
C THR A 7 -35.51 2.65 -72.39
N LYS A 8 -35.31 2.65 -71.05
CA LYS A 8 -36.23 2.31 -69.92
C LYS A 8 -37.14 1.07 -70.00
N LYS A 9 -37.01 0.19 -68.99
CA LYS A 9 -38.10 -0.18 -68.05
C LYS A 9 -37.54 -0.85 -66.77
N ILE A 10 -38.32 -0.68 -65.69
CA ILE A 10 -38.03 -0.88 -64.27
C ILE A 10 -38.31 -2.35 -63.83
N LEU A 11 -37.52 -2.81 -62.83
CA LEU A 11 -37.65 -3.90 -61.80
C LEU A 11 -38.93 -4.78 -61.75
N PRO A 12 -38.91 -6.03 -61.21
CA PRO A 12 -38.46 -6.34 -59.81
C PRO A 12 -37.71 -7.67 -59.51
N ILE A 13 -36.84 -7.59 -58.49
CA ILE A 13 -36.70 -8.47 -57.30
C ILE A 13 -36.45 -9.99 -57.50
N ALA A 14 -35.28 -10.48 -57.04
CA ALA A 14 -35.15 -11.35 -55.84
C ALA A 14 -33.77 -12.02 -55.71
N PHE A 15 -33.27 -12.03 -54.46
CA PHE A 15 -32.24 -12.92 -53.88
C PHE A 15 -30.77 -12.80 -54.37
N GLY A 16 -30.03 -11.89 -53.73
CA GLY A 16 -28.57 -11.90 -53.70
C GLY A 16 -28.04 -12.60 -52.44
N ILE A 17 -27.22 -13.62 -52.65
CA ILE A 17 -26.41 -14.32 -51.64
C ILE A 17 -25.25 -13.40 -51.24
N ALA A 18 -25.17 -13.00 -49.97
CA ALA A 18 -24.03 -12.29 -49.42
C ALA A 18 -22.95 -13.30 -48.99
N LEU A 19 -21.86 -13.39 -49.76
CA LEU A 19 -20.60 -14.00 -49.29
C LEU A 19 -19.88 -12.98 -48.38
N LEU A 20 -19.81 -13.32 -47.09
CA LEU A 20 -19.01 -12.63 -46.08
C LEU A 20 -17.51 -12.88 -46.36
N LEU A 21 -16.80 -11.83 -46.79
CA LEU A 21 -15.34 -11.76 -46.72
C LEU A 21 -14.94 -11.60 -45.25
N GLY A 22 -14.32 -12.64 -44.68
CA GLY A 22 -13.77 -12.61 -43.33
C GLY A 22 -12.55 -11.71 -43.23
N CYS A 23 -12.71 -10.56 -42.57
CA CYS A 23 -11.60 -9.81 -41.97
C CYS A 23 -11.13 -10.55 -40.72
N ASN A 24 -10.10 -11.40 -40.84
CA ASN A 24 -9.30 -11.82 -39.68
C ASN A 24 -8.20 -10.78 -39.47
N ALA A 25 -8.53 -9.69 -38.78
CA ALA A 25 -7.55 -8.72 -38.30
C ALA A 25 -7.89 -8.32 -36.87
N THR A 26 -7.71 -9.27 -35.94
CA THR A 26 -7.55 -8.98 -34.51
C THR A 26 -6.78 -10.13 -33.88
N SER A 27 -5.86 -9.81 -32.96
CA SER A 27 -5.18 -10.71 -31.99
C SER A 27 -3.76 -11.21 -32.31
N GLN A 28 -2.89 -10.41 -32.96
CA GLN A 28 -1.44 -10.72 -33.04
C GLN A 28 -0.53 -9.82 -32.18
N HIS A 29 -1.07 -8.92 -31.34
CA HIS A 29 -0.26 -8.02 -30.50
C HIS A 29 0.00 -8.51 -29.07
N ALA A 30 -0.49 -9.70 -28.70
CA ALA A 30 -0.15 -10.35 -27.42
C ALA A 30 0.88 -11.48 -27.59
N GLN A 31 1.42 -11.67 -28.79
CA GLN A 31 2.46 -12.66 -29.05
C GLN A 31 3.83 -12.06 -28.72
N GLN A 32 4.48 -12.64 -27.72
CA GLN A 32 5.94 -12.65 -27.56
C GLN A 32 6.60 -11.40 -26.94
N LEU A 33 6.16 -11.00 -25.75
CA LEU A 33 7.11 -10.48 -24.76
C LEU A 33 7.81 -11.69 -24.12
N ASP A 34 8.84 -12.20 -24.80
CA ASP A 34 9.66 -13.32 -24.31
C ASP A 34 10.30 -12.97 -22.96
N THR A 35 10.53 -13.98 -22.11
CA THR A 35 11.27 -13.86 -20.83
C THR A 35 12.60 -13.10 -20.99
N ASN A 36 13.23 -13.23 -22.17
CA ASN A 36 14.43 -12.51 -22.58
C ASN A 36 14.29 -10.98 -22.48
N ASN A 37 13.09 -10.44 -22.69
CA ASN A 37 12.82 -9.00 -22.56
C ASN A 37 12.63 -8.58 -21.10
N ALA A 38 11.96 -9.38 -20.27
CA ALA A 38 11.76 -9.05 -18.84
C ALA A 38 13.09 -9.03 -18.06
N ASP A 39 13.95 -10.03 -18.28
CA ASP A 39 15.30 -10.06 -17.68
C ASP A 39 16.15 -8.88 -18.15
N GLU A 40 16.08 -8.54 -19.44
CA GLU A 40 16.82 -7.41 -19.98
C GLU A 40 16.35 -6.07 -19.43
N VAL A 41 15.02 -5.85 -19.37
CA VAL A 41 14.44 -4.67 -18.71
C VAL A 41 14.93 -4.55 -17.28
N GLY A 42 14.91 -5.65 -16.50
CA GLY A 42 15.40 -5.65 -15.13
C GLY A 42 16.88 -5.30 -15.02
N ARG A 43 17.73 -5.89 -15.87
CA ARG A 43 19.17 -5.60 -15.93
C ARG A 43 19.44 -4.14 -16.27
N GLN A 44 18.76 -3.60 -17.29
CA GLN A 44 18.91 -2.20 -17.70
C GLN A 44 18.41 -1.23 -16.63
N THR A 45 17.34 -1.56 -15.90
CA THR A 45 16.88 -0.75 -14.78
C THR A 45 17.93 -0.70 -13.66
N ALA A 46 18.57 -1.82 -13.30
CA ALA A 46 19.65 -1.82 -12.32
C ALA A 46 20.87 -0.98 -12.78
N ILE A 47 21.25 -1.09 -14.05
CA ILE A 47 22.32 -0.28 -14.66
C ILE A 47 21.96 1.22 -14.61
N SER A 48 20.74 1.58 -14.98
CA SER A 48 20.25 2.97 -14.96
C SER A 48 20.21 3.56 -13.54
N LEU A 49 19.72 2.79 -12.56
CA LEU A 49 19.74 3.19 -11.14
C LEU A 49 21.18 3.44 -10.66
N THR A 50 22.10 2.54 -10.99
CA THR A 50 23.52 2.67 -10.65
C THR A 50 24.16 3.90 -11.31
N ALA A 51 23.90 4.12 -12.60
CA ALA A 51 24.40 5.28 -13.33
C ALA A 51 23.87 6.59 -12.73
N ARG A 52 22.58 6.66 -12.37
CA ARG A 52 22.00 7.85 -11.73
C ARG A 52 22.52 8.08 -10.31
N TYR A 53 22.79 7.01 -9.55
CA TYR A 53 23.39 7.10 -8.23
C TYR A 53 24.78 7.76 -8.26
N TYR A 54 25.60 7.44 -9.26
CA TYR A 54 26.94 8.03 -9.43
C TYR A 54 26.97 9.35 -10.21
N LYS A 55 25.85 9.78 -10.81
CA LYS A 55 25.78 11.01 -11.62
C LYS A 55 25.67 12.26 -10.74
N LYS A 56 26.78 12.79 -10.24
CA LYS A 56 26.85 13.98 -9.37
C LYS A 56 26.80 15.30 -10.15
N VAL A 57 25.64 15.62 -10.73
CA VAL A 57 25.40 16.92 -11.35
C VAL A 57 24.78 17.90 -10.35
N ALA A 58 25.11 19.19 -10.47
CA ALA A 58 24.47 20.23 -9.67
C ALA A 58 23.00 20.41 -10.09
N ASP A 59 22.75 20.35 -11.39
CA ASP A 59 21.45 20.49 -12.03
C ASP A 59 21.40 19.67 -13.34
N CYS A 60 20.21 19.57 -13.93
CA CYS A 60 19.95 18.91 -15.22
C CYS A 60 19.85 19.93 -16.37
N GLY A 61 20.48 21.09 -16.18
CA GLY A 61 20.27 22.33 -16.92
C GLY A 61 20.01 23.48 -15.92
N PRO A 62 20.38 24.74 -16.23
CA PRO A 62 20.44 25.83 -15.24
C PRO A 62 19.14 26.16 -14.47
N THR A 63 17.98 25.70 -14.93
CA THR A 63 16.67 25.89 -14.29
C THR A 63 16.05 24.58 -13.76
N SER A 64 16.79 23.46 -13.87
CA SER A 64 16.26 22.10 -13.75
C SER A 64 16.96 21.37 -12.61
N PRO A 65 16.33 21.18 -11.44
CA PRO A 65 16.94 20.48 -10.32
C PRO A 65 17.49 19.09 -10.66
N ALA A 66 18.55 18.67 -9.97
CA ALA A 66 19.24 17.41 -10.25
C ALA A 66 18.33 16.16 -10.18
N TYR A 67 17.26 16.16 -9.37
CA TYR A 67 16.33 15.03 -9.29
C TYR A 67 15.65 14.69 -10.62
N LEU A 68 15.67 15.59 -11.60
CA LEU A 68 15.09 15.36 -12.92
C LEU A 68 15.89 14.38 -13.78
N CYS A 69 17.19 14.18 -13.51
CA CYS A 69 18.08 13.37 -14.35
C CYS A 69 19.23 12.65 -13.59
N SER A 70 19.26 12.76 -12.27
CA SER A 70 20.31 12.27 -11.38
C SER A 70 19.69 11.76 -10.08
N GLY A 71 20.42 10.87 -9.40
CA GLY A 71 20.01 10.23 -8.16
C GLY A 71 18.79 9.34 -8.31
N VAL A 72 18.43 8.73 -7.18
CA VAL A 72 17.36 7.74 -7.08
C VAL A 72 16.34 8.23 -6.07
N LEU A 73 15.15 8.60 -6.55
CA LEU A 73 14.01 8.99 -5.73
C LEU A 73 13.16 7.76 -5.43
N PHE A 74 12.91 7.46 -4.17
CA PHE A 74 12.26 6.21 -3.78
C PHE A 74 11.50 6.31 -2.48
N ARG A 75 10.60 5.36 -2.24
CA ARG A 75 9.78 5.32 -1.03
C ARG A 75 9.66 3.90 -0.53
N GLY A 76 10.00 3.70 0.75
CA GLY A 76 9.69 2.48 1.48
C GLY A 76 8.22 2.46 1.92
N THR A 77 7.59 1.29 1.86
CA THR A 77 6.20 1.06 2.26
C THR A 77 6.03 -0.35 2.85
N GLN A 78 4.90 -0.62 3.48
CA GLN A 78 4.55 -1.97 3.94
C GLN A 78 3.46 -2.58 3.06
N PRO A 79 3.53 -3.90 2.78
CA PRO A 79 2.42 -4.61 2.14
C PRO A 79 1.13 -4.50 2.94
N SER A 80 0.01 -4.38 2.22
CA SER A 80 -1.32 -4.26 2.83
C SER A 80 -2.34 -4.92 1.92
N ALA A 81 -3.34 -5.55 2.53
CA ALA A 81 -4.51 -6.06 1.83
C ALA A 81 -5.57 -4.96 1.60
N SER A 82 -5.46 -3.81 2.26
CA SER A 82 -6.47 -2.74 2.25
C SER A 82 -6.16 -1.58 1.31
N TYR A 83 -4.93 -1.49 0.82
CA TYR A 83 -4.49 -0.42 -0.07
C TYR A 83 -3.27 -0.86 -0.89
N TYR A 84 -3.12 -0.28 -2.08
CA TYR A 84 -1.95 -0.49 -2.90
C TYR A 84 -0.77 0.37 -2.45
N PHE A 85 0.46 -0.11 -2.66
CA PHE A 85 1.67 0.59 -2.19
C PHE A 85 1.88 1.97 -2.81
N TRP A 86 1.30 2.21 -3.99
CA TRP A 86 1.36 3.48 -4.69
C TRP A 86 0.24 4.45 -4.28
N ASN A 87 -0.67 4.04 -3.40
CA ASN A 87 -1.74 4.91 -2.93
C ASN A 87 -1.24 5.83 -1.82
N PRO A 88 -1.49 7.14 -1.91
CA PRO A 88 -1.22 8.05 -0.81
C PRO A 88 -2.07 7.65 0.42
N SER A 89 -1.46 7.64 1.60
CA SER A 89 -2.19 7.40 2.85
C SER A 89 -3.19 8.52 3.10
N HIS A 90 -4.19 8.30 3.96
CA HIS A 90 -5.13 9.35 4.36
C HIS A 90 -4.41 10.57 4.96
N PHE A 91 -3.30 10.38 5.68
CA PHE A 91 -2.44 11.46 6.16
C PHE A 91 -1.74 12.22 5.03
N SER A 92 -1.27 11.52 3.99
CA SER A 92 -0.70 12.16 2.80
C SER A 92 -1.75 12.91 1.98
N VAL A 93 -2.98 12.41 1.91
CA VAL A 93 -4.11 13.12 1.29
C VAL A 93 -4.43 14.39 2.09
N ALA A 94 -4.54 14.28 3.42
CA ALA A 94 -4.84 15.42 4.28
C ALA A 94 -3.76 16.51 4.25
N SER A 95 -2.48 16.13 4.31
CA SER A 95 -1.37 17.09 4.21
C SER A 95 -1.15 17.60 2.79
N GLY A 96 -1.49 16.83 1.75
CA GLY A 96 -1.20 17.17 0.36
C GLY A 96 0.23 16.81 -0.09
N GLY A 97 0.97 16.01 0.71
CA GLY A 97 2.25 15.46 0.26
C GLY A 97 2.56 14.04 0.75
N VAL A 98 3.44 13.38 0.00
CA VAL A 98 3.97 12.04 0.22
C VAL A 98 5.49 12.13 0.40
N SER A 99 6.01 11.48 1.43
CA SER A 99 7.45 11.50 1.73
C SER A 99 8.22 10.48 0.92
N PHE A 100 9.33 10.89 0.34
CA PHE A 100 10.28 10.06 -0.38
C PHE A 100 11.67 10.27 0.22
N SER A 101 12.58 9.37 -0.09
CA SER A 101 13.99 9.56 0.14
C SER A 101 14.71 9.67 -1.20
N TYR A 102 15.88 10.30 -1.19
CA TYR A 102 16.70 10.51 -2.37
C TYR A 102 18.11 9.99 -2.16
N LEU A 103 18.58 9.11 -3.02
CA LEU A 103 19.89 8.47 -2.89
C LEU A 103 20.81 8.84 -4.04
N ARG A 104 22.00 9.33 -3.70
CA ARG A 104 23.11 9.64 -4.60
C ARG A 104 24.41 9.44 -3.84
N GLU A 105 25.52 9.20 -4.53
CA GLU A 105 26.82 8.93 -3.89
C GLU A 105 27.23 10.02 -2.88
N ASP A 106 26.87 11.28 -3.12
CA ASP A 106 27.13 12.44 -2.26
C ASP A 106 25.98 12.77 -1.26
N SER A 107 24.99 11.89 -1.15
CA SER A 107 23.82 12.04 -0.27
C SER A 107 23.40 10.71 0.40
N LYS A 108 24.38 9.82 0.61
CA LYS A 108 24.21 8.46 1.14
C LYS A 108 23.94 8.42 2.65
N TYR A 109 23.22 7.38 3.10
CA TYR A 109 22.84 7.09 4.49
C TYR A 109 22.64 5.57 4.65
N ILE A 110 22.56 5.08 5.89
CA ILE A 110 22.72 3.65 6.19
C ILE A 110 21.41 2.89 6.48
N SER A 111 20.29 3.60 6.62
CA SER A 111 18.99 2.98 6.96
C SER A 111 17.80 3.68 6.29
N LEU A 112 16.67 2.96 6.21
CA LEU A 112 15.38 3.52 5.82
C LEU A 112 14.54 3.86 7.06
N THR A 113 13.64 4.83 6.91
CA THR A 113 12.67 5.19 7.95
C THR A 113 11.81 3.99 8.33
N TYR A 114 11.45 3.88 9.61
CA TYR A 114 10.53 2.87 10.18
C TYR A 114 10.92 1.41 9.91
N GLY A 115 12.19 1.13 9.56
CA GLY A 115 12.64 -0.22 9.24
C GLY A 115 11.98 -0.82 8.00
N TYR A 116 11.45 0.02 7.09
CA TYR A 116 10.95 -0.48 5.81
C TYR A 116 12.03 -1.26 5.08
N ASN A 117 11.63 -2.40 4.51
CA ASN A 117 12.52 -3.30 3.80
C ASN A 117 12.08 -3.55 2.35
N ASN A 118 11.02 -2.88 1.88
CA ASN A 118 10.61 -2.91 0.48
C ASN A 118 9.88 -1.61 0.12
N GLY A 119 9.72 -1.39 -1.19
CA GLY A 119 9.12 -0.17 -1.71
C GLY A 119 9.25 -0.06 -3.22
N PHE A 120 9.29 1.17 -3.72
CA PHE A 120 9.37 1.45 -5.15
C PHE A 120 10.29 2.63 -5.47
N PHE A 121 10.85 2.60 -6.68
CA PHE A 121 11.64 3.65 -7.29
C PHE A 121 10.79 4.47 -8.27
N PHE A 122 10.99 5.77 -8.27
CA PHE A 122 10.54 6.64 -9.36
C PHE A 122 11.66 6.81 -10.39
N HIS A 123 11.29 6.72 -11.66
CA HIS A 123 12.10 7.24 -12.75
C HIS A 123 12.51 8.68 -12.45
N ALA A 124 13.73 9.03 -12.87
CA ALA A 124 14.06 10.44 -13.05
C ALA A 124 13.06 11.04 -14.05
N TYR A 125 12.51 12.21 -13.74
CA TYR A 125 11.34 12.73 -14.47
C TYR A 125 11.62 13.04 -15.95
N ASN A 126 12.87 13.30 -16.32
CA ASN A 126 13.26 13.47 -17.74
C ASN A 126 13.27 12.14 -18.51
N ASP A 127 13.50 11.02 -17.82
CA ASP A 127 13.53 9.69 -18.43
C ASP A 127 12.12 9.04 -18.45
N SER A 128 11.22 9.52 -17.58
CA SER A 128 9.86 9.00 -17.46
C SER A 128 8.96 9.41 -18.63
N LYS A 129 8.38 8.39 -19.27
CA LYS A 129 7.32 8.51 -20.28
C LYS A 129 5.91 8.51 -19.67
N GLN A 130 5.78 8.44 -18.35
CA GLN A 130 4.49 8.34 -17.69
C GLN A 130 3.78 9.69 -17.56
N ALA A 131 2.45 9.65 -17.59
CA ALA A 131 1.61 10.84 -17.68
C ALA A 131 1.66 11.70 -16.42
N LEU A 132 1.79 11.10 -15.24
CA LEU A 132 1.91 11.82 -13.99
C LEU A 132 3.38 11.99 -13.59
N LYS A 133 3.73 13.23 -13.24
CA LYS A 133 5.00 13.62 -12.61
C LYS A 133 4.67 14.49 -11.41
N PRO A 134 4.35 13.89 -10.25
CA PRO A 134 3.97 14.67 -9.06
C PRO A 134 5.04 15.69 -8.69
N GLU A 135 4.64 16.93 -8.39
CA GLU A 135 5.59 18.02 -8.09
C GLU A 135 6.48 17.68 -6.89
N ILE A 136 7.77 17.94 -6.99
CA ILE A 136 8.68 17.89 -5.82
C ILE A 136 8.58 19.24 -5.10
N LEU A 137 8.10 19.21 -3.87
CA LEU A 137 7.73 20.40 -3.10
C LEU A 137 8.94 20.98 -2.33
N CYS A 138 9.61 20.13 -1.56
CA CYS A 138 10.77 20.52 -0.77
C CYS A 138 11.72 19.35 -0.51
N SER A 139 12.95 19.69 -0.14
CA SER A 139 14.00 18.74 0.23
C SER A 139 14.61 19.12 1.58
N PHE A 140 14.66 18.15 2.48
CA PHE A 140 15.31 18.23 3.78
C PHE A 140 16.58 17.37 3.77
N PRO A 141 17.75 17.88 4.16
CA PRO A 141 18.99 17.08 4.26
C PRO A 141 18.90 15.94 5.30
N VAL A 142 17.99 16.01 6.25
CA VAL A 142 17.73 14.96 7.25
C VAL A 142 16.22 14.80 7.39
N ASP A 143 15.73 13.62 7.79
CA ASP A 143 14.33 13.36 8.13
C ASP A 143 13.64 14.58 8.76
N GLY A 144 12.64 15.11 8.06
CA GLY A 144 12.05 16.41 8.31
C GLY A 144 10.92 16.36 9.32
N TRP A 145 10.43 15.19 9.74
CA TRP A 145 9.23 15.07 10.56
C TRP A 145 8.01 15.75 9.91
N THR A 146 7.86 15.55 8.61
CA THR A 146 6.94 16.33 7.76
C THR A 146 5.46 16.12 8.06
N PHE A 147 5.13 15.11 8.87
CA PHE A 147 3.77 14.90 9.40
C PHE A 147 3.30 16.04 10.31
N GLU A 148 4.21 16.72 11.02
CA GLU A 148 3.87 17.76 11.99
C GLU A 148 4.21 19.18 11.49
N ARG A 149 4.39 19.33 10.18
CA ARG A 149 4.71 20.60 9.52
C ARG A 149 3.53 21.09 8.69
N ASP A 150 3.38 22.41 8.62
CA ASP A 150 2.44 23.06 7.69
C ASP A 150 2.98 23.05 6.24
N ASP A 151 2.27 23.72 5.33
CA ASP A 151 2.57 23.78 3.88
C ASP A 151 2.90 22.41 3.25
N LYS A 152 1.96 21.47 3.36
CA LYS A 152 2.12 20.11 2.82
C LYS A 152 3.36 19.37 3.34
N GLY A 153 3.79 19.71 4.55
CA GLY A 153 4.97 19.14 5.19
C GLY A 153 6.28 19.89 4.88
N CYS A 154 6.23 21.00 4.13
CA CYS A 154 7.40 21.78 3.75
C CYS A 154 7.64 23.03 4.60
N GLY A 155 6.68 23.40 5.44
CA GLY A 155 6.78 24.60 6.26
C GLY A 155 7.38 24.32 7.65
N GLN A 156 6.96 25.14 8.61
CA GLN A 156 7.53 25.13 9.96
C GLN A 156 7.01 23.95 10.79
N TYR A 157 7.86 23.46 11.67
CA TYR A 157 7.52 22.51 12.70
C TYR A 157 6.86 23.22 13.89
N ARG A 158 5.78 22.64 14.43
CA ARG A 158 4.94 23.26 15.46
C ARG A 158 5.67 23.80 16.70
N THR A 159 6.77 23.19 17.11
CA THR A 159 7.55 23.62 18.29
C THR A 159 8.71 24.56 17.97
N PHE A 160 8.97 24.84 16.68
CA PHE A 160 10.00 25.77 16.22
C PHE A 160 9.41 26.79 15.22
N PRO A 161 8.37 27.54 15.62
CA PRO A 161 7.73 28.50 14.73
C PRO A 161 8.72 29.59 14.33
N GLY A 162 8.70 29.96 13.05
CA GLY A 162 9.55 31.01 12.49
C GLY A 162 11.02 30.62 12.25
N THR A 163 11.59 29.63 12.94
CA THR A 163 12.99 29.21 12.72
C THR A 163 13.12 27.91 11.92
N SER A 164 12.06 27.10 11.85
CA SER A 164 12.04 25.86 11.05
C SER A 164 11.26 25.96 9.74
N ARG A 165 10.82 27.19 9.37
CA ARG A 165 10.14 27.49 8.09
C ARG A 165 11.06 27.27 6.89
N GLU A 166 10.56 27.43 5.67
CA GLU A 166 11.35 27.35 4.42
C GLU A 166 12.71 28.05 4.53
N CYS A 167 13.79 27.38 4.12
CA CYS A 167 15.16 27.88 4.24
C CYS A 167 15.34 29.24 3.55
N GLN A 168 14.89 29.37 2.31
CA GLN A 168 15.05 30.59 1.52
C GLN A 168 14.33 31.79 2.16
N SER A 169 13.18 31.58 2.81
CA SER A 169 12.45 32.61 3.56
C SER A 169 13.20 33.16 4.78
N GLN A 170 14.28 32.49 5.18
CA GLN A 170 15.16 32.85 6.29
C GLN A 170 16.53 33.35 5.82
N GLY A 171 16.74 33.48 4.50
CA GLY A 171 18.05 33.80 3.94
C GLY A 171 19.04 32.62 3.94
N ILE A 172 18.58 31.40 4.26
CA ILE A 172 19.38 30.18 4.21
C ILE A 172 19.29 29.62 2.79
N THR A 173 20.37 29.77 2.02
CA THR A 173 20.42 29.38 0.60
C THR A 173 21.61 28.48 0.26
N THR A 174 22.49 28.22 1.22
CA THR A 174 23.71 27.41 1.04
C THR A 174 23.80 26.30 2.08
N ALA A 175 24.58 25.26 1.77
CA ALA A 175 24.86 24.16 2.69
C ALA A 175 25.48 24.62 4.01
N THR A 176 26.43 25.56 3.98
CA THR A 176 27.09 26.07 5.19
C THR A 176 26.12 26.83 6.10
N GLN A 177 25.24 27.65 5.52
CA GLN A 177 24.19 28.33 6.28
C GLN A 177 23.22 27.32 6.90
N TRP A 178 22.81 26.31 6.13
CA TRP A 178 21.95 25.26 6.65
C TRP A 178 22.60 24.48 7.80
N LEU A 179 23.88 24.11 7.68
CA LEU A 179 24.59 23.38 8.72
C LEU A 179 24.73 24.21 10.00
N THR A 180 25.04 25.51 9.85
CA THR A 180 25.08 26.47 10.97
C THR A 180 23.73 26.55 11.67
N HIS A 181 22.65 26.69 10.89
CA HIS A 181 21.28 26.70 11.42
C HIS A 181 20.92 25.40 12.13
N PHE A 182 21.22 24.26 11.51
CA PHE A 182 20.95 22.92 12.05
C PHE A 182 21.67 22.69 13.37
N GLN A 183 22.94 23.11 13.48
CA GLN A 183 23.77 22.91 14.66
C GLN A 183 23.58 23.98 15.76
N SER A 184 22.77 25.01 15.50
CA SER A 184 22.46 26.07 16.49
C SER A 184 21.65 25.59 17.70
N VAL A 185 21.08 24.39 17.64
CA VAL A 185 20.34 23.75 18.73
C VAL A 185 20.94 22.41 19.13
N ALA A 186 20.54 21.91 20.30
CA ALA A 186 20.97 20.60 20.81
C ALA A 186 20.62 19.47 19.83
N SER A 187 21.45 18.43 19.75
CA SER A 187 21.33 17.33 18.78
C SER A 187 19.92 16.73 18.65
N ALA A 188 19.25 16.50 19.78
CA ALA A 188 17.89 15.94 19.83
C ALA A 188 16.81 16.86 19.21
N GLN A 189 17.07 18.16 19.11
CA GLN A 189 16.14 19.15 18.58
C GLN A 189 16.36 19.44 17.09
N ARG A 190 17.55 19.11 16.55
CA ARG A 190 17.96 19.53 15.20
C ARG A 190 17.01 19.06 14.08
N PRO A 191 16.54 17.79 14.04
CA PRO A 191 15.61 17.34 12.99
C PRO A 191 14.31 18.16 12.92
N HIS A 192 13.79 18.59 14.09
CA HIS A 192 12.60 19.44 14.17
C HIS A 192 12.90 20.91 13.86
N HIS A 193 14.07 21.41 14.27
CA HIS A 193 14.50 22.80 14.06
C HIS A 193 14.93 23.11 12.63
N GLN A 194 15.37 22.11 11.87
CA GLN A 194 15.86 22.30 10.50
C GLN A 194 14.81 23.00 9.62
N CYS A 195 15.30 23.81 8.69
CA CYS A 195 14.50 24.31 7.57
C CYS A 195 14.55 23.31 6.40
N GLY A 196 13.50 23.31 5.57
CA GLY A 196 13.46 22.60 4.29
C GLY A 196 13.71 23.54 3.13
N PHE A 197 14.44 23.07 2.11
CA PHE A 197 14.64 23.82 0.88
C PHE A 197 13.40 23.68 -0.02
N ASN A 198 12.78 24.79 -0.39
CA ASN A 198 11.67 24.79 -1.35
C ASN A 198 12.21 24.55 -2.77
N VAL A 199 11.70 23.51 -3.44
CA VAL A 199 12.20 23.08 -4.76
C VAL A 199 11.08 22.99 -5.79
N ARG A 200 9.96 23.68 -5.53
CA ARG A 200 8.84 23.78 -6.48
C ARG A 200 9.30 24.35 -7.81
N ALA A 201 8.73 23.81 -8.89
CA ALA A 201 9.15 24.16 -10.25
C ALA A 201 8.90 25.65 -10.56
N SER A 202 7.92 26.27 -9.89
CA SER A 202 7.59 27.69 -10.02
C SER A 202 8.75 28.64 -9.66
N LEU A 203 9.79 28.16 -8.97
CA LEU A 203 10.97 28.96 -8.59
C LEU A 203 12.06 29.01 -9.68
N GLY A 204 11.94 28.25 -10.77
CA GLY A 204 12.94 28.22 -11.84
C GLY A 204 14.35 27.89 -11.34
N THR A 205 15.35 28.69 -11.70
CA THR A 205 16.75 28.51 -11.25
C THR A 205 16.90 28.40 -9.73
N ALA A 206 16.11 29.13 -8.95
CA ALA A 206 16.19 29.05 -7.50
C ALA A 206 15.79 27.67 -6.95
N SER A 207 14.95 26.92 -7.65
CA SER A 207 14.65 25.52 -7.30
C SER A 207 15.88 24.62 -7.47
N ALA A 208 16.60 24.78 -8.59
CA ALA A 208 17.79 23.99 -8.88
C ALA A 208 18.90 24.26 -7.85
N SER A 209 19.18 25.53 -7.56
CA SER A 209 20.14 25.92 -6.53
C SER A 209 19.75 25.43 -5.14
N ALA A 210 18.47 25.49 -4.77
CA ALA A 210 17.98 25.04 -3.47
C ALA A 210 18.09 23.52 -3.29
N PHE A 211 17.75 22.73 -4.32
CA PHE A 211 17.95 21.29 -4.28
C PHE A 211 19.44 20.93 -4.23
N HIS A 212 20.28 21.65 -4.98
CA HIS A 212 21.73 21.45 -4.93
C HIS A 212 22.29 21.71 -3.52
N ALA A 213 21.90 22.82 -2.89
CA ALA A 213 22.30 23.16 -1.52
C ALA A 213 21.87 22.10 -0.50
N SER A 214 20.73 21.41 -0.71
CA SER A 214 20.31 20.31 0.18
C SER A 214 21.24 19.10 0.07
N LEU A 215 21.75 18.79 -1.11
CA LEU A 215 22.72 17.70 -1.34
C LEU A 215 24.11 18.07 -0.82
N GLU A 216 24.53 19.32 -1.00
CA GLU A 216 25.78 19.81 -0.42
C GLU A 216 25.74 19.80 1.11
N ALA A 217 24.59 20.11 1.72
CA ALA A 217 24.41 20.05 3.19
C ALA A 217 24.63 18.63 3.73
N ARG A 218 24.19 17.59 2.99
CA ARG A 218 24.46 16.18 3.30
C ARG A 218 25.96 15.89 3.27
N THR A 219 26.63 16.28 2.18
CA THR A 219 28.06 16.05 2.00
C THR A 219 28.86 16.74 3.11
N LEU A 220 28.58 18.01 3.37
CA LEU A 220 29.25 18.82 4.38
C LEU A 220 29.03 18.26 5.80
N GLY A 221 27.81 17.78 6.08
CA GLY A 221 27.41 17.23 7.38
C GLY A 221 27.70 15.74 7.58
N ASN A 222 28.34 15.03 6.63
CA ASN A 222 28.43 13.57 6.65
C ASN A 222 29.12 12.98 7.90
N GLY A 223 30.00 13.76 8.54
CA GLY A 223 30.65 13.38 9.80
C GLY A 223 29.80 13.59 11.06
N ASP A 224 28.68 14.32 10.97
CA ASP A 224 27.77 14.54 12.09
C ASP A 224 26.83 13.33 12.25
N PRO A 225 26.74 12.70 13.44
CA PRO A 225 25.90 11.53 13.67
C PRO A 225 24.40 11.81 13.52
N ALA A 226 23.97 13.07 13.58
CA ALA A 226 22.58 13.47 13.32
C ALA A 226 22.29 13.70 11.82
N ILE A 227 23.29 13.58 10.95
CA ILE A 227 23.16 13.81 9.49
C ILE A 227 23.59 12.56 8.72
N GLY A 228 24.87 12.20 8.76
CA GLY A 228 25.46 11.15 7.91
C GLY A 228 24.65 9.84 7.87
N PRO A 229 24.43 9.16 9.01
CA PRO A 229 23.71 7.89 9.03
C PRO A 229 22.20 8.02 8.82
N VAL A 230 21.63 9.22 8.99
CA VAL A 230 20.18 9.46 8.96
C VAL A 230 19.74 9.74 7.53
N GLN A 231 18.61 9.15 7.12
CA GLN A 231 18.00 9.39 5.81
C GLN A 231 17.60 10.85 5.63
N ASN A 232 17.63 11.32 4.38
CA ASN A 232 17.01 12.58 3.99
C ASN A 232 15.51 12.40 3.73
N GLU A 233 14.82 13.52 3.51
CA GLU A 233 13.40 13.50 3.15
C GLU A 233 13.10 14.49 2.02
N VAL A 234 12.42 13.99 1.00
CA VAL A 234 11.89 14.78 -0.12
C VAL A 234 10.37 14.69 -0.08
N ARG A 235 9.70 15.85 -0.07
CA ARG A 235 8.23 15.89 -0.12
C ARG A 235 7.76 16.03 -1.55
N VAL A 236 6.90 15.10 -1.94
CA VAL A 236 6.30 15.01 -3.27
C VAL A 236 4.81 15.31 -3.13
N ALA A 237 4.22 16.09 -4.04
CA ALA A 237 2.80 16.40 -4.02
C ALA A 237 1.95 15.12 -4.11
N THR A 238 0.84 15.09 -3.38
CA THR A 238 -0.10 13.96 -3.43
C THR A 238 -0.78 13.84 -4.79
N TRP A 239 -1.11 12.61 -5.19
CA TRP A 239 -1.86 12.27 -6.40
C TRP A 239 -3.16 11.54 -6.07
N ALA A 240 -3.97 11.24 -7.10
CA ALA A 240 -5.23 10.52 -6.93
C ALA A 240 -5.03 9.07 -6.46
N GLN A 241 -5.98 8.53 -5.71
CA GLN A 241 -5.99 7.10 -5.37
C GLN A 241 -6.00 6.26 -6.65
N ASN A 242 -5.30 5.12 -6.62
CA ASN A 242 -5.24 4.13 -7.70
C ASN A 242 -4.65 4.63 -9.03
N ALA A 243 -3.88 5.72 -9.04
CA ALA A 243 -3.22 6.26 -10.24
C ALA A 243 -1.95 5.49 -10.67
N GLY A 244 -1.78 4.22 -10.24
CA GLY A 244 -0.53 3.46 -10.38
C GLY A 244 -0.01 3.38 -11.81
N ARG A 245 -0.92 3.20 -12.78
CA ARG A 245 -0.58 3.10 -14.21
C ARG A 245 0.09 4.37 -14.75
N ASP A 246 -0.27 5.53 -14.24
CA ASP A 246 0.21 6.83 -14.75
C ASP A 246 1.39 7.38 -13.96
N LEU A 247 1.72 6.78 -12.81
CA LEU A 247 2.85 7.19 -11.98
C LEU A 247 4.19 6.76 -12.60
N PRO A 248 5.27 7.53 -12.36
CA PRO A 248 6.59 7.27 -12.92
C PRO A 248 7.34 6.17 -12.16
N ILE A 249 6.64 5.14 -11.68
CA ILE A 249 7.25 4.00 -10.99
C ILE A 249 8.02 3.16 -12.01
N GLU A 250 9.30 2.94 -11.77
CA GLU A 250 10.19 2.23 -12.70
C GLU A 250 10.58 0.82 -12.26
N ALA A 251 10.61 0.61 -10.95
CA ALA A 251 11.00 -0.64 -10.33
C ALA A 251 10.49 -0.71 -8.89
N LEU A 252 10.42 -1.93 -8.41
CA LEU A 252 10.21 -2.25 -7.02
C LEU A 252 11.57 -2.54 -6.39
N PHE A 253 11.68 -2.34 -5.08
CA PHE A 253 12.89 -2.72 -4.36
C PHE A 253 12.59 -3.51 -3.11
N TYR A 254 13.61 -4.25 -2.70
CA TYR A 254 13.69 -4.81 -1.37
C TYR A 254 15.11 -4.66 -0.80
N THR A 255 15.20 -4.67 0.52
CA THR A 255 16.41 -4.89 1.32
C THR A 255 16.22 -6.19 2.13
N ALA A 256 17.17 -6.53 3.01
CA ALA A 256 17.11 -7.77 3.80
C ALA A 256 15.74 -8.00 4.47
N GLY A 257 15.11 -9.14 4.17
CA GLY A 257 13.79 -9.53 4.68
C GLY A 257 12.58 -8.99 3.91
N GLY A 258 12.76 -8.14 2.90
CA GLY A 258 11.64 -7.50 2.17
C GLY A 258 11.20 -8.16 0.87
N LEU A 259 11.85 -9.26 0.45
CA LEU A 259 11.63 -9.85 -0.87
C LEU A 259 10.16 -10.27 -1.10
N LEU A 260 9.53 -10.92 -0.12
CA LEU A 260 8.12 -11.33 -0.23
C LEU A 260 7.18 -10.13 -0.42
N GLY A 261 7.45 -9.01 0.26
CA GLY A 261 6.69 -7.78 0.11
C GLY A 261 6.83 -7.17 -1.29
N ALA A 262 8.06 -7.12 -1.84
CA ALA A 262 8.30 -6.66 -3.21
C ALA A 262 7.67 -7.60 -4.26
N GLN A 263 7.67 -8.91 -4.02
CA GLN A 263 7.00 -9.88 -4.89
C GLN A 263 5.49 -9.70 -4.90
N GLN A 264 4.89 -9.42 -3.74
CA GLN A 264 3.48 -9.06 -3.66
C GLN A 264 3.19 -7.78 -4.46
N TYR A 265 4.02 -6.74 -4.31
CA TYR A 265 3.89 -5.50 -5.08
C TYR A 265 3.95 -5.73 -6.59
N GLN A 266 4.82 -6.62 -7.06
CA GLN A 266 4.93 -6.92 -8.49
C GLN A 266 3.65 -7.55 -9.04
N ARG A 267 3.05 -8.49 -8.30
CA ARG A 267 1.79 -9.14 -8.70
C ARG A 267 0.63 -8.15 -8.69
N ASP A 268 0.50 -7.37 -7.62
CA ASP A 268 -0.59 -6.41 -7.47
C ASP A 268 -0.50 -5.29 -8.49
N PHE A 269 0.69 -4.70 -8.68
CA PHE A 269 0.85 -3.63 -9.67
C PHE A 269 0.54 -4.11 -11.08
N TYR A 270 1.02 -5.30 -11.46
CA TYR A 270 0.71 -5.85 -12.78
C TYR A 270 -0.79 -6.12 -12.94
N ALA A 271 -1.45 -6.71 -11.95
CA ALA A 271 -2.87 -7.02 -12.00
C ALA A 271 -3.76 -5.77 -12.15
N GLU A 272 -3.33 -4.62 -11.62
CA GLU A 272 -4.11 -3.37 -11.67
C GLU A 272 -3.75 -2.47 -12.84
N THR A 273 -2.58 -2.66 -13.47
CA THR A 273 -2.05 -1.69 -14.44
C THR A 273 -1.59 -2.28 -15.77
N ASP A 274 -1.50 -3.61 -15.87
CA ASP A 274 -0.86 -4.36 -16.95
C ASP A 274 0.63 -3.99 -17.18
N ARG A 275 1.25 -3.27 -16.24
CA ARG A 275 2.66 -2.90 -16.31
C ARG A 275 3.49 -3.82 -15.43
N TRP A 276 4.44 -4.52 -16.03
CA TRP A 276 5.42 -5.30 -15.27
C TRP A 276 6.54 -4.40 -14.77
N LEU A 277 6.89 -4.50 -13.49
CA LEU A 277 7.98 -3.75 -12.87
C LEU A 277 9.05 -4.73 -12.38
N PRO A 278 10.34 -4.53 -12.70
CA PRO A 278 11.40 -5.36 -12.14
C PRO A 278 11.57 -5.11 -10.64
N ILE A 279 11.87 -6.16 -9.88
CA ILE A 279 12.30 -6.11 -8.49
C ILE A 279 13.83 -6.01 -8.45
N ILE A 280 14.33 -5.01 -7.74
CA ILE A 280 15.76 -4.70 -7.61
C ILE A 280 16.16 -4.86 -6.14
N LEU A 281 17.22 -5.63 -5.86
CA LEU A 281 17.85 -5.63 -4.55
C LEU A 281 18.56 -4.30 -4.34
N LEU A 282 18.11 -3.53 -3.36
CA LEU A 282 18.78 -2.36 -2.84
C LEU A 282 19.62 -2.78 -1.63
N THR A 283 20.94 -2.59 -1.71
CA THR A 283 21.81 -2.69 -0.53
C THR A 283 22.22 -1.28 -0.15
N LEU A 284 21.76 -0.79 1.01
CA LEU A 284 22.26 0.44 1.60
C LEU A 284 23.67 0.22 2.17
N PRO A 285 24.51 1.26 2.20
CA PRO A 285 25.83 1.14 2.78
C PRO A 285 25.73 0.91 4.30
N THR A 286 26.68 0.16 4.87
CA THR A 286 26.77 -0.08 6.31
C THR A 286 27.52 1.02 7.06
N THR A 287 28.21 1.90 6.32
CA THR A 287 28.92 3.08 6.83
C THR A 287 28.60 4.29 5.97
N THR A 288 28.88 5.49 6.47
CA THR A 288 28.68 6.74 5.69
C THR A 288 29.70 6.95 4.56
N THR A 289 30.67 6.04 4.42
CA THR A 289 31.67 6.04 3.35
C THR A 289 31.40 4.99 2.27
N GLY A 290 30.68 3.92 2.59
CA GLY A 290 30.30 2.88 1.62
C GLY A 290 29.29 3.38 0.58
N ASP A 291 29.06 2.59 -0.47
CA ASP A 291 28.10 2.94 -1.53
C ASP A 291 26.86 2.04 -1.50
N ALA A 292 25.76 2.58 -2.00
CA ALA A 292 24.57 1.78 -2.25
C ALA A 292 24.72 0.99 -3.55
N THR A 293 24.12 -0.20 -3.59
CA THR A 293 24.11 -1.03 -4.81
C THR A 293 22.70 -1.42 -5.23
N PHE A 294 22.53 -1.57 -6.54
CA PHE A 294 21.26 -1.92 -7.18
C PHE A 294 21.49 -3.17 -8.03
N VAL A 295 20.93 -4.30 -7.61
CA VAL A 295 21.18 -5.58 -8.28
C VAL A 295 19.87 -6.19 -8.75
N TYR A 296 19.80 -6.49 -10.04
CA TYR A 296 18.73 -7.31 -10.60
C TYR A 296 19.08 -8.80 -10.48
N ARG A 297 18.11 -9.61 -10.05
CA ARG A 297 18.20 -11.07 -10.10
C ARG A 297 16.88 -11.63 -10.63
N SER A 298 16.97 -12.51 -11.63
CA SER A 298 15.80 -13.17 -12.20
C SER A 298 15.04 -13.99 -11.15
N ALA A 299 15.77 -14.65 -10.24
CA ALA A 299 15.20 -15.44 -9.14
C ALA A 299 14.44 -14.62 -8.08
N ASP A 300 14.67 -13.30 -8.00
CA ASP A 300 13.96 -12.44 -7.05
C ASP A 300 12.58 -12.04 -7.58
N GLN A 301 12.34 -12.17 -8.89
CA GLN A 301 11.08 -11.78 -9.50
C GLN A 301 9.94 -12.69 -9.01
N ALA A 302 8.78 -12.10 -8.75
CA ALA A 302 7.57 -12.83 -8.42
C ALA A 302 7.08 -13.65 -9.62
N PHE A 303 7.26 -13.13 -10.83
CA PHE A 303 7.05 -13.81 -12.11
C PHE A 303 7.76 -13.05 -13.24
N LEU A 304 7.99 -13.72 -14.36
CA LEU A 304 8.43 -13.10 -15.62
C LEU A 304 7.27 -13.10 -16.61
N LEU A 305 7.21 -12.09 -17.47
CA LEU A 305 6.27 -12.08 -18.61
C LEU A 305 6.56 -13.29 -19.52
N GLY A 306 5.52 -14.04 -19.87
CA GLY A 306 5.66 -15.30 -20.60
C GLY A 306 6.25 -16.47 -19.80
N GLY A 307 6.60 -16.26 -18.52
CA GLY A 307 7.08 -17.31 -17.62
C GLY A 307 5.97 -18.28 -17.17
N PRO A 308 6.31 -19.33 -16.40
CA PRO A 308 5.32 -20.28 -15.88
C PRO A 308 4.36 -19.64 -14.87
N LEU A 309 3.24 -20.30 -14.61
CA LEU A 309 2.29 -19.93 -13.57
C LEU A 309 3.00 -19.82 -12.21
N SER A 310 2.89 -18.65 -11.60
CA SER A 310 3.46 -18.35 -10.29
C SER A 310 2.41 -17.78 -9.34
N ILE A 311 2.50 -18.22 -8.09
CA ILE A 311 1.74 -17.71 -6.95
C ILE A 311 2.58 -17.89 -5.69
N ASP A 312 2.36 -17.04 -4.68
CA ASP A 312 2.95 -17.25 -3.35
C ASP A 312 2.41 -18.57 -2.74
N ARG A 313 3.33 -19.51 -2.49
CA ARG A 313 3.04 -20.85 -1.98
C ARG A 313 3.19 -20.98 -0.46
N THR A 314 3.63 -19.93 0.24
CA THR A 314 3.72 -19.93 1.70
C THR A 314 2.34 -20.16 2.31
N PRO A 315 2.18 -20.74 3.51
CA PRO A 315 0.87 -20.80 4.16
C PRO A 315 0.25 -19.40 4.30
N LEU A 316 -1.01 -19.25 3.88
CA LEU A 316 -1.78 -18.01 4.02
C LEU A 316 -2.48 -18.01 5.38
N ALA A 317 -2.05 -17.14 6.29
CA ALA A 317 -2.79 -16.87 7.51
C ALA A 317 -4.07 -16.09 7.18
N VAL A 318 -5.21 -16.61 7.64
CA VAL A 318 -6.53 -15.99 7.54
C VAL A 318 -7.07 -15.88 8.96
N ASP A 319 -6.47 -14.97 9.72
CA ASP A 319 -6.53 -14.89 11.19
C ASP A 319 -7.07 -13.54 11.71
N GLY A 320 -7.61 -12.69 10.82
CA GLY A 320 -8.39 -11.55 11.24
C GLY A 320 -9.63 -11.97 12.04
N PHE A 321 -10.02 -11.15 13.02
CA PHE A 321 -11.19 -11.44 13.85
C PHE A 321 -12.45 -11.43 12.99
N ARG A 322 -13.13 -12.58 12.88
CA ARG A 322 -14.42 -12.68 12.22
C ARG A 322 -15.47 -13.25 13.14
N ILE A 323 -16.55 -12.48 13.30
CA ILE A 323 -17.71 -12.85 14.08
C ILE A 323 -18.87 -13.21 13.17
N PHE A 324 -19.51 -14.34 13.45
CA PHE A 324 -20.66 -14.86 12.74
C PHE A 324 -21.92 -14.71 13.58
N ALA A 325 -22.91 -14.03 13.01
CA ALA A 325 -24.27 -13.91 13.53
C ALA A 325 -25.28 -14.22 12.42
N SER A 326 -26.44 -14.74 12.81
CA SER A 326 -27.57 -15.00 11.90
C SER A 326 -28.35 -13.72 11.60
N TRP A 327 -27.65 -12.62 11.29
CA TRP A 327 -28.20 -11.29 11.08
C TRP A 327 -27.99 -10.83 9.63
N PRO A 328 -28.75 -9.82 9.14
CA PRO A 328 -28.51 -9.26 7.81
C PRO A 328 -27.09 -8.68 7.71
N ALA A 329 -26.29 -9.24 6.80
CA ALA A 329 -24.92 -8.79 6.56
C ALA A 329 -24.88 -7.53 5.69
N THR A 330 -23.88 -6.67 5.88
CA THR A 330 -23.64 -5.49 5.04
C THR A 330 -22.93 -5.83 3.74
N GLY A 331 -22.29 -7.01 3.67
CA GLY A 331 -21.37 -7.39 2.60
C GLY A 331 -19.93 -6.91 2.81
N ALA A 332 -19.62 -6.25 3.94
CA ALA A 332 -18.25 -5.86 4.28
C ALA A 332 -17.37 -7.07 4.59
N ASP A 333 -16.08 -6.95 4.28
CA ASP A 333 -15.06 -7.92 4.65
C ASP A 333 -14.58 -7.70 6.09
N ALA A 334 -14.33 -8.78 6.81
CA ALA A 334 -13.68 -8.73 8.12
C ALA A 334 -12.16 -8.47 7.92
N PRO A 335 -11.60 -7.37 8.45
CA PRO A 335 -10.19 -7.05 8.28
C PRO A 335 -9.27 -8.22 8.70
N GLY A 336 -8.35 -8.61 7.83
CA GLY A 336 -7.42 -9.73 8.07
C GLY A 336 -8.01 -11.14 7.92
N ASN A 337 -9.33 -11.30 7.81
CA ASN A 337 -9.97 -12.60 7.50
C ASN A 337 -10.32 -12.73 6.01
N THR A 338 -10.14 -11.66 5.25
CA THR A 338 -10.21 -11.70 3.79
C THR A 338 -8.87 -11.22 3.24
N VAL A 339 -8.17 -12.10 2.50
CA VAL A 339 -6.83 -11.83 1.98
C VAL A 339 -6.72 -12.29 0.53
N THR A 340 -6.18 -11.44 -0.33
CA THR A 340 -6.05 -11.71 -1.76
C THR A 340 -4.66 -12.22 -2.12
N ARG A 341 -4.59 -13.34 -2.84
CA ARG A 341 -3.36 -13.85 -3.46
C ARG A 341 -3.54 -14.02 -4.96
N ARG A 342 -2.93 -13.11 -5.71
CA ARG A 342 -3.01 -13.08 -7.18
C ARG A 342 -1.94 -13.97 -7.80
N ALA A 343 -2.35 -14.80 -8.75
CA ALA A 343 -1.44 -15.52 -9.61
C ALA A 343 -0.94 -14.60 -10.72
N ALA A 344 0.23 -14.93 -11.27
CA ALA A 344 0.83 -14.24 -12.39
C ALA A 344 1.65 -15.24 -13.24
N GLY A 345 2.06 -14.85 -14.45
CA GLY A 345 2.69 -15.77 -15.40
C GLY A 345 1.71 -16.84 -15.92
N GLY A 346 2.19 -17.86 -16.60
CA GLY A 346 1.35 -18.85 -17.26
C GLY A 346 0.44 -18.22 -18.32
N THR A 347 -0.66 -18.92 -18.66
CA THR A 347 -1.65 -18.42 -19.63
C THR A 347 -2.97 -18.05 -18.94
N PRO A 348 -3.28 -16.76 -18.72
CA PRO A 348 -4.61 -16.34 -18.25
C PRO A 348 -5.73 -16.78 -19.19
N PRO A 349 -6.98 -16.95 -18.72
CA PRO A 349 -7.46 -16.67 -17.37
C PRO A 349 -7.05 -17.73 -16.34
N TYR A 350 -7.01 -17.33 -15.07
CA TYR A 350 -6.75 -18.24 -13.95
C TYR A 350 -8.04 -18.76 -13.32
N ARG A 351 -8.01 -19.98 -12.81
CA ARG A 351 -9.11 -20.60 -12.06
C ARG A 351 -8.65 -20.98 -10.67
N TYR A 352 -9.37 -20.49 -9.66
CA TYR A 352 -9.13 -20.80 -8.25
C TYR A 352 -10.17 -21.77 -7.71
N THR A 353 -9.74 -22.70 -6.85
CA THR A 353 -10.62 -23.62 -6.14
C THR A 353 -10.12 -23.87 -4.72
N SER A 354 -11.04 -24.05 -3.77
CA SER A 354 -10.72 -24.47 -2.40
C SER A 354 -11.05 -25.94 -2.22
N SER A 355 -10.18 -26.68 -1.52
CA SER A 355 -10.42 -28.07 -1.15
C SER A 355 -11.51 -28.23 -0.08
N ASN A 356 -11.81 -27.18 0.69
CA ASN A 356 -12.86 -27.20 1.71
C ASN A 356 -13.46 -25.79 1.89
N THR A 357 -14.59 -25.55 1.23
CA THR A 357 -15.30 -24.26 1.27
C THR A 357 -15.98 -23.97 2.61
N GLN A 358 -16.13 -24.97 3.50
CA GLN A 358 -16.60 -24.73 4.86
C GLN A 358 -15.52 -24.10 5.73
N VAL A 359 -14.24 -24.31 5.40
CA VAL A 359 -13.09 -23.69 6.08
C VAL A 359 -12.74 -22.36 5.44
N ALA A 360 -12.49 -22.35 4.12
CA ALA A 360 -12.17 -21.12 3.39
C ALA A 360 -12.70 -21.18 1.96
N THR A 361 -13.29 -20.08 1.47
CA THR A 361 -13.62 -19.91 0.05
C THR A 361 -12.56 -19.10 -0.65
N VAL A 362 -12.55 -19.17 -1.98
CA VAL A 362 -11.69 -18.34 -2.83
C VAL A 362 -12.50 -17.87 -4.04
N THR A 363 -12.35 -16.60 -4.40
CA THR A 363 -13.00 -16.02 -5.59
C THR A 363 -12.11 -16.18 -6.83
N ALA A 364 -12.62 -15.84 -8.01
CA ALA A 364 -11.83 -15.87 -9.26
C ALA A 364 -10.64 -14.90 -9.28
N ASN A 365 -10.64 -13.85 -8.44
CA ASN A 365 -9.54 -12.89 -8.35
C ASN A 365 -8.48 -13.29 -7.31
N GLY A 366 -8.63 -14.46 -6.68
CA GLY A 366 -7.71 -14.97 -5.65
C GLY A 366 -7.97 -14.44 -4.23
N GLN A 367 -9.09 -13.77 -3.99
CA GLN A 367 -9.51 -13.37 -2.65
C GLN A 367 -9.97 -14.58 -1.85
N VAL A 368 -9.25 -14.90 -0.78
CA VAL A 368 -9.53 -16.00 0.15
C VAL A 368 -10.25 -15.45 1.38
N THR A 369 -11.34 -16.11 1.78
CA THR A 369 -12.15 -15.71 2.92
C THR A 369 -12.33 -16.89 3.87
N GLY A 370 -11.95 -16.71 5.14
CA GLY A 370 -12.06 -17.74 6.18
C GLY A 370 -13.45 -17.83 6.82
N PHE A 371 -13.90 -19.05 7.13
CA PHE A 371 -15.22 -19.34 7.72
C PHE A 371 -15.17 -20.20 8.98
N ARG A 372 -14.42 -21.30 8.97
CA ARG A 372 -14.26 -22.18 10.14
C ARG A 372 -12.80 -22.41 10.42
N ARG A 373 -12.46 -22.59 11.69
CA ARG A 373 -11.08 -22.92 12.07
C ARG A 373 -10.63 -24.20 11.40
N GLY A 374 -9.42 -24.17 10.83
CA GLY A 374 -8.85 -25.31 10.13
C GLY A 374 -8.03 -24.90 8.92
N ASN A 375 -7.70 -25.88 8.08
CA ASN A 375 -6.90 -25.70 6.88
C ASN A 375 -7.70 -26.06 5.63
N ALA A 376 -7.54 -25.28 4.57
CA ALA A 376 -8.00 -25.60 3.22
C ALA A 376 -6.85 -25.42 2.22
N VAL A 377 -6.75 -26.29 1.23
CA VAL A 377 -5.79 -26.12 0.14
C VAL A 377 -6.46 -25.31 -0.96
N ILE A 378 -5.87 -24.16 -1.28
CA ILE A 378 -6.26 -23.37 -2.43
C ILE A 378 -5.41 -23.81 -3.62
N THR A 379 -6.07 -24.15 -4.72
CA THR A 379 -5.44 -24.49 -6.00
C THR A 379 -5.74 -23.41 -7.00
N VAL A 380 -4.72 -22.95 -7.72
CA VAL A 380 -4.85 -22.09 -8.90
C VAL A 380 -4.34 -22.84 -10.12
N SER A 381 -5.10 -22.82 -11.21
CA SER A 381 -4.68 -23.32 -12.52
C SER A 381 -4.75 -22.22 -13.57
N ASP A 382 -3.86 -22.29 -14.57
CA ASP A 382 -3.95 -21.45 -15.76
C ASP A 382 -4.78 -22.13 -16.86
N SER A 383 -4.94 -21.47 -18.01
CA SER A 383 -5.72 -21.96 -19.15
C SER A 383 -4.89 -22.64 -20.24
N SER A 384 -3.60 -22.87 -20.00
CA SER A 384 -2.71 -23.52 -20.97
C SER A 384 -3.10 -24.98 -21.21
N THR A 385 -2.59 -25.59 -22.28
CA THR A 385 -2.83 -27.02 -22.59
C THR A 385 -1.47 -27.73 -22.78
N PRO A 386 -1.03 -28.59 -21.84
CA PRO A 386 -1.68 -28.93 -20.57
C PRO A 386 -1.66 -27.77 -19.56
N ALA A 387 -2.69 -27.67 -18.71
CA ALA A 387 -2.80 -26.61 -17.73
C ALA A 387 -1.71 -26.71 -16.65
N GLN A 388 -1.12 -25.57 -16.30
CA GLN A 388 -0.24 -25.45 -15.15
C GLN A 388 -1.07 -25.26 -13.88
N SER A 389 -0.59 -25.77 -12.76
CA SER A 389 -1.28 -25.62 -11.46
C SER A 389 -0.29 -25.36 -10.33
N ALA A 390 -0.74 -24.58 -9.34
CA ALA A 390 0.00 -24.31 -8.11
C ALA A 390 -0.96 -24.28 -6.92
N THR A 391 -0.43 -24.54 -5.72
CA THR A 391 -1.24 -24.65 -4.51
C THR A 391 -0.61 -23.94 -3.32
N TYR A 392 -1.44 -23.52 -2.37
CA TYR A 392 -1.03 -23.06 -1.05
C TYR A 392 -2.10 -23.40 0.00
N THR A 393 -1.70 -23.47 1.26
CA THR A 393 -2.62 -23.75 2.37
C THR A 393 -3.17 -22.44 2.93
N ALA A 394 -4.49 -22.30 3.02
CA ALA A 394 -5.16 -21.27 3.81
C ALA A 394 -5.39 -21.81 5.24
N GLN A 395 -4.90 -21.08 6.24
CA GLN A 395 -4.97 -21.43 7.66
C GLN A 395 -5.90 -20.46 8.37
N VAL A 396 -7.08 -20.94 8.76
CA VAL A 396 -8.12 -20.13 9.41
C VAL A 396 -8.10 -20.42 10.90
N SER A 397 -8.02 -19.39 11.74
CA SER A 397 -7.85 -19.56 13.19
C SER A 397 -8.73 -18.65 14.07
N ASN A 398 -9.17 -17.49 13.58
CA ASN A 398 -9.80 -16.43 14.39
C ASN A 398 -11.29 -16.20 14.07
N THR A 399 -12.03 -17.30 13.92
CA THR A 399 -13.47 -17.31 13.66
C THR A 399 -14.27 -17.57 14.93
N TRP A 400 -15.39 -16.85 15.07
CA TRP A 400 -16.20 -16.81 16.29
C TRP A 400 -17.70 -16.78 15.97
N LEU A 401 -18.50 -17.48 16.77
CA LEU A 401 -19.96 -17.33 16.78
C LEU A 401 -20.36 -16.30 17.83
N LEU A 402 -21.22 -15.35 17.44
CA LEU A 402 -21.86 -14.45 18.38
C LEU A 402 -22.91 -15.22 19.20
N GLY A 403 -22.79 -15.14 20.52
CA GLY A 403 -23.80 -15.55 21.47
C GLY A 403 -24.40 -14.34 22.19
N ILE A 404 -25.69 -14.48 22.55
CA ILE A 404 -26.44 -13.44 23.25
C ILE A 404 -26.95 -14.08 24.54
N VAL A 405 -26.64 -13.49 25.68
CA VAL A 405 -27.30 -13.82 26.95
C VAL A 405 -28.55 -12.97 27.06
N VAL A 406 -29.69 -13.63 27.27
CA VAL A 406 -30.95 -13.00 27.67
C VAL A 406 -31.30 -13.48 29.09
N PRO A 407 -32.18 -12.77 29.83
CA PRO A 407 -32.63 -13.24 31.14
C PRO A 407 -33.16 -14.68 31.07
N GLY A 408 -32.68 -15.53 31.98
CA GLY A 408 -33.05 -16.95 32.04
C GLY A 408 -32.22 -17.91 31.18
N THR A 409 -31.25 -17.44 30.38
CA THR A 409 -30.35 -18.34 29.61
C THR A 409 -29.44 -19.17 30.52
N PHE A 410 -29.00 -18.61 31.65
CA PHE A 410 -28.13 -19.29 32.62
C PHE A 410 -28.72 -19.17 34.04
N THR A 411 -28.42 -20.15 34.89
CA THR A 411 -28.90 -20.19 36.27
C THR A 411 -28.27 -19.12 37.17
N SER A 412 -27.08 -18.60 36.80
CA SER A 412 -26.45 -17.44 37.44
C SER A 412 -25.36 -16.84 36.54
N LEU A 413 -24.93 -15.60 36.85
CA LEU A 413 -23.77 -14.96 36.22
C LEU A 413 -22.48 -15.80 36.38
N ALA A 414 -22.30 -16.40 37.56
CA ALA A 414 -21.15 -17.26 37.83
C ALA A 414 -21.15 -18.51 36.94
N ALA A 415 -22.32 -19.15 36.77
CA ALA A 415 -22.49 -20.30 35.88
C ALA A 415 -22.22 -19.93 34.42
N PHE A 416 -22.71 -18.77 33.96
CA PHE A 416 -22.41 -18.25 32.63
C PHE A 416 -20.90 -18.06 32.41
N HIS A 417 -20.22 -17.33 33.30
CA HIS A 417 -18.78 -17.10 33.15
C HIS A 417 -17.96 -18.40 33.25
N GLN A 418 -18.40 -19.37 34.07
CA GLN A 418 -17.75 -20.68 34.15
C GLN A 418 -17.89 -21.45 32.84
N TRP A 419 -19.10 -21.55 32.30
CA TRP A 419 -19.35 -22.20 31.00
C TRP A 419 -18.60 -21.50 29.86
N LEU A 420 -18.64 -20.17 29.82
CA LEU A 420 -18.01 -19.40 28.75
C LEU A 420 -16.51 -19.68 28.68
N ARG A 421 -15.83 -19.81 29.84
CA ARG A 421 -14.43 -20.22 29.91
C ARG A 421 -14.21 -21.66 29.44
N THR A 422 -15.10 -22.60 29.77
CA THR A 422 -14.92 -24.01 29.39
C THR A 422 -15.03 -24.23 27.89
N VAL A 423 -15.79 -23.39 27.19
CA VAL A 423 -15.90 -23.41 25.72
C VAL A 423 -14.87 -22.49 25.03
N GLY A 424 -13.98 -21.84 25.78
CA GLY A 424 -12.96 -20.94 25.25
C GLY A 424 -13.52 -19.62 24.68
N GLY A 425 -14.70 -19.21 25.14
CA GLY A 425 -15.34 -17.96 24.75
C GLY A 425 -15.01 -16.79 25.68
N TYR A 426 -15.47 -15.59 25.30
CA TYR A 426 -15.32 -14.37 26.08
C TYR A 426 -16.39 -13.32 25.70
N LEU A 427 -16.57 -12.31 26.56
CA LEU A 427 -17.43 -11.15 26.27
C LEU A 427 -16.77 -10.22 25.26
N ILE A 428 -17.50 -9.79 24.23
CA ILE A 428 -16.92 -8.90 23.22
C ILE A 428 -16.67 -7.50 23.79
N ASN A 429 -15.59 -6.84 23.38
CA ASN A 429 -15.25 -5.47 23.77
C ASN A 429 -15.87 -4.43 22.82
N SER A 430 -15.87 -3.17 23.25
CA SER A 430 -16.47 -2.07 22.50
C SER A 430 -15.52 -1.50 21.44
N SER A 431 -14.21 -1.55 21.69
CA SER A 431 -13.18 -0.87 20.90
C SER A 431 -12.66 -1.65 19.68
N GLY A 432 -13.02 -2.93 19.49
CA GLY A 432 -12.61 -3.68 18.30
C GLY A 432 -13.61 -4.73 17.81
N GLN A 433 -14.12 -5.56 18.72
CA GLN A 433 -14.99 -6.68 18.35
C GLN A 433 -16.41 -6.22 18.02
N LEU A 434 -16.97 -5.30 18.83
CA LEU A 434 -18.23 -4.66 18.49
C LEU A 434 -18.12 -3.84 17.21
N GLN A 435 -17.05 -3.07 17.00
CA GLN A 435 -16.84 -2.32 15.75
C GLN A 435 -16.80 -3.25 14.53
N THR A 436 -16.15 -4.42 14.66
CA THR A 436 -16.17 -5.44 13.61
C THR A 436 -17.60 -5.94 13.36
N LEU A 437 -18.37 -6.21 14.41
CA LEU A 437 -19.78 -6.59 14.29
C LEU A 437 -20.61 -5.50 13.59
N GLU A 438 -20.39 -4.23 13.91
CA GLU A 438 -21.06 -3.07 13.29
C GLU A 438 -20.68 -2.87 11.82
N SER A 439 -19.47 -3.26 11.44
CA SER A 439 -19.03 -3.24 10.05
C SER A 439 -19.68 -4.37 9.25
N LEU A 440 -19.76 -5.57 9.83
CA LEU A 440 -20.22 -6.78 9.13
C LEU A 440 -21.75 -6.90 9.03
N TYR A 441 -22.50 -6.31 9.96
CA TYR A 441 -23.96 -6.50 10.06
C TYR A 441 -24.73 -5.19 10.09
N ALA A 442 -25.90 -5.20 9.45
CA ALA A 442 -26.76 -4.02 9.36
C ALA A 442 -27.30 -3.64 10.75
N ARG A 443 -27.28 -2.32 11.03
CA ARG A 443 -27.86 -1.74 12.24
C ARG A 443 -29.27 -1.20 11.97
N PRO A 444 -30.17 -1.20 12.97
CA PRO A 444 -29.98 -1.72 14.33
C PRO A 444 -29.86 -3.24 14.35
N PHE A 445 -29.02 -3.79 15.23
CA PHE A 445 -28.90 -5.24 15.36
C PHE A 445 -30.23 -5.84 15.81
N PRO A 446 -30.65 -7.00 15.28
CA PRO A 446 -31.90 -7.67 15.64
C PRO A 446 -31.78 -8.39 16.99
N LEU A 447 -31.42 -7.62 18.02
CA LEU A 447 -31.35 -8.05 19.41
C LEU A 447 -32.72 -7.86 20.08
N PRO A 448 -33.11 -8.73 21.03
CA PRO A 448 -34.23 -8.44 21.91
C PRO A 448 -34.05 -7.08 22.62
N ARG A 449 -35.15 -6.41 22.95
CA ARG A 449 -35.09 -5.16 23.72
C ARG A 449 -34.39 -5.41 25.05
N GLY A 450 -33.38 -4.60 25.34
CA GLY A 450 -32.58 -4.72 26.55
C GLY A 450 -31.22 -4.05 26.44
N ARG A 451 -30.41 -4.30 27.46
CA ARG A 451 -29.05 -3.78 27.61
C ARG A 451 -28.10 -4.95 27.80
N TYR A 452 -27.01 -4.97 27.04
CA TYR A 452 -26.12 -6.12 26.94
C TYR A 452 -24.69 -5.75 27.32
N TRP A 453 -24.17 -6.35 28.38
CA TRP A 453 -22.78 -6.16 28.81
C TRP A 453 -21.76 -6.52 27.71
N LEU A 454 -20.69 -5.73 27.68
CA LEU A 454 -19.48 -5.92 26.87
C LEU A 454 -18.27 -6.10 27.81
N GLY A 455 -17.26 -6.84 27.37
CA GLY A 455 -16.13 -7.32 28.19
C GLY A 455 -15.04 -6.28 28.50
N GLU A 456 -15.32 -4.99 28.36
CA GLU A 456 -14.33 -3.92 28.50
C GLU A 456 -14.57 -3.08 29.76
N HIS A 457 -13.50 -2.87 30.51
CA HIS A 457 -13.46 -2.04 31.72
C HIS A 457 -12.65 -0.77 31.43
N GLY A 458 -13.25 0.41 31.63
CA GLY A 458 -12.67 1.66 31.14
C GLY A 458 -12.67 1.74 29.60
N GLY A 459 -11.80 2.56 29.01
CA GLY A 459 -11.76 2.81 27.56
C GLY A 459 -12.65 3.99 27.16
N THR A 460 -13.68 3.75 26.33
CA THR A 460 -14.68 4.78 25.99
C THR A 460 -15.50 5.24 27.20
N CYS A 461 -15.56 4.41 28.26
CA CYS A 461 -16.19 4.75 29.54
C CYS A 461 -15.17 5.26 30.57
N PRO A 462 -15.59 6.12 31.53
CA PRO A 462 -14.75 6.53 32.64
C PRO A 462 -14.22 5.34 33.45
N ALA A 463 -13.08 5.53 34.14
CA ALA A 463 -12.52 4.50 35.02
C ALA A 463 -13.55 4.04 36.06
N GLY A 464 -13.67 2.72 36.26
CA GLY A 464 -14.65 2.10 37.16
C GLY A 464 -16.00 1.77 36.52
N TYR A 465 -16.23 2.17 35.26
CA TYR A 465 -17.42 1.81 34.50
C TYR A 465 -17.15 0.67 33.51
N TYR A 466 -18.21 -0.08 33.22
CA TYR A 466 -18.25 -1.10 32.19
C TYR A 466 -19.09 -0.62 31.00
N THR A 467 -18.68 -1.04 29.80
CA THR A 467 -19.43 -0.79 28.57
C THR A 467 -20.59 -1.77 28.41
N TYR A 468 -21.72 -1.31 27.89
CA TYR A 468 -22.82 -2.15 27.44
C TYR A 468 -23.42 -1.61 26.14
N TYR A 469 -24.05 -2.48 25.34
CA TYR A 469 -24.81 -2.11 24.16
C TYR A 469 -26.29 -1.91 24.51
N HIS A 470 -26.84 -0.73 24.21
CA HIS A 470 -28.22 -0.36 24.55
C HIS A 470 -29.17 -0.60 23.36
N ALA A 471 -29.65 -1.84 23.19
CA ALA A 471 -30.47 -2.24 22.03
C ALA A 471 -31.87 -1.61 21.99
N GLU A 472 -32.37 -1.06 23.09
CA GLU A 472 -33.75 -0.54 23.18
C GLU A 472 -33.93 0.91 22.73
N ASN A 473 -32.94 1.80 22.93
CA ASN A 473 -33.07 3.25 22.74
C ASN A 473 -32.01 3.80 21.78
N THR A 474 -30.74 3.75 22.17
CA THR A 474 -29.67 4.43 21.42
C THR A 474 -29.07 3.58 20.31
N HIS A 475 -29.26 2.25 20.37
CA HIS A 475 -28.60 1.29 19.47
C HIS A 475 -27.07 1.47 19.43
N GLY A 476 -26.49 1.91 20.55
CA GLY A 476 -25.06 2.22 20.68
C GLY A 476 -24.49 1.86 22.05
N ILE A 477 -23.22 2.22 22.26
CA ILE A 477 -22.47 1.97 23.49
C ILE A 477 -22.92 2.95 24.58
N ALA A 478 -23.06 2.46 25.80
CA ALA A 478 -23.28 3.25 27.00
C ALA A 478 -22.49 2.66 28.18
N CYS A 479 -22.41 3.42 29.28
CA CYS A 479 -21.62 3.08 30.46
C CYS A 479 -22.52 2.80 31.65
N ALA A 480 -22.19 1.78 32.44
CA ALA A 480 -22.86 1.47 33.69
C ALA A 480 -21.86 1.00 34.75
N LEU A 481 -22.23 1.17 36.01
CA LEU A 481 -21.44 0.67 37.13
C LEU A 481 -21.48 -0.87 37.17
N PRO A 482 -20.47 -1.52 37.77
CA PRO A 482 -20.45 -2.97 37.92
C PRO A 482 -21.69 -3.43 38.70
N GLY A 483 -22.43 -4.41 38.17
CA GLY A 483 -23.61 -4.96 38.83
C GLY A 483 -24.90 -4.15 38.65
N GLU A 484 -24.92 -3.14 37.77
CA GLU A 484 -26.13 -2.39 37.40
C GLU A 484 -27.25 -3.34 36.92
N SER A 485 -28.34 -3.40 37.68
CA SER A 485 -29.41 -4.39 37.51
C SER A 485 -30.23 -4.18 36.24
N SER A 486 -30.23 -2.96 35.70
CA SER A 486 -30.89 -2.65 34.43
C SER A 486 -30.17 -3.23 33.20
N VAL A 487 -28.92 -3.71 33.35
CA VAL A 487 -28.18 -4.41 32.29
C VAL A 487 -28.20 -5.91 32.56
N SER A 488 -29.12 -6.60 31.88
CA SER A 488 -29.50 -7.98 32.18
C SER A 488 -29.05 -9.02 31.15
N GLY A 489 -28.50 -8.57 30.01
CA GLY A 489 -27.94 -9.43 28.97
C GLY A 489 -26.44 -9.24 28.80
N ALA A 490 -25.85 -10.00 27.88
CA ALA A 490 -24.44 -9.86 27.50
C ALA A 490 -24.20 -10.33 26.07
N LEU A 491 -23.24 -9.71 25.38
CA LEU A 491 -22.76 -10.18 24.08
C LEU A 491 -21.43 -10.91 24.27
N TYR A 492 -21.37 -12.16 23.84
CA TYR A 492 -20.18 -12.99 23.95
C TYR A 492 -19.88 -13.68 22.64
N VAL A 493 -18.69 -14.25 22.53
CA VAL A 493 -18.29 -15.10 21.43
C VAL A 493 -17.79 -16.44 21.91
N VAL A 494 -17.98 -17.46 21.09
CA VAL A 494 -17.36 -18.79 21.24
C VAL A 494 -16.64 -19.17 19.94
N PRO A 495 -15.59 -20.00 19.98
CA PRO A 495 -14.92 -20.51 18.79
C PRO A 495 -15.90 -21.11 17.77
N TYR A 496 -15.74 -20.77 16.48
CA TYR A 496 -16.58 -21.30 15.38
C TYR A 496 -15.90 -22.32 14.49
#